data_AF-W4S1S3-F1
#
_entry.id   AF-W4S1S3-F1
#
_cell.length_a   1.000
_cell.length_b   1.000
_cell.length_c   1.000
_cell.angle_alpha   90.00
_cell.angle_beta   90.00
_cell.angle_gamma   90.00
#
_symmetry.space_group_name_H-M   'P 1'
#
loop_
_entity.id
_entity.type
_entity.pdbx_description
1 polymer ?
#
loop_
_entity_poly.entity_id
_entity_poly.type
_entity_poly.pdbx_seq_one_letter_code
_entity_poly.pdbx_strand_id
1 'polypeptide(L)'
;MRRLAVAISALLACTPALAAQTTIADGALRTAAQLREQALADTTGFAVVESLTTEVGPRIAGGEADPRAVAWAKAKFQSLGFDKVWTEPVSFPKWQRRSEQAAVIGAHAQPLHITALGGSPGGTVEGEVVRFDNLAALQAAPAGSLAGKIAFVDYQMTKARDGKDYGNGGAVRSKGPSEAIRKGAIGFVMRSAGTDSHRVPHTGITRFDEGVTPVPAAALSVPDANQLARLTALGSTRVRLALDCGWDGTATSYNVIGEITGRSKPKEVVVIGGHLDSWDLGTGAIDDGAGVAITMPRAT
;
A
#
# COMPACT_ATOMS: atom_id res chain seq x y z
N MET A 1 -70.60 27.19 -36.92
CA MET A 1 -69.35 26.50 -37.30
C MET A 1 -68.82 25.74 -36.10
N ARG A 2 -69.03 24.41 -36.07
CA ARG A 2 -68.62 23.51 -34.98
C ARG A 2 -67.15 23.14 -35.15
N ARG A 3 -66.32 23.35 -34.13
CA ARG A 3 -64.92 22.87 -34.09
C ARG A 3 -64.91 21.48 -33.45
N LEU A 4 -64.52 20.47 -34.22
CA LEU A 4 -64.29 19.10 -33.75
C LEU A 4 -62.81 19.00 -33.33
N ALA A 5 -62.57 18.74 -32.04
CA ALA A 5 -61.22 18.46 -31.54
C ALA A 5 -60.94 16.96 -31.71
N VAL A 6 -59.93 16.60 -32.51
CA VAL A 6 -59.42 15.24 -32.62
C VAL A 6 -58.29 15.09 -31.62
N ALA A 7 -58.52 14.32 -30.56
CA ALA A 7 -57.48 13.91 -29.62
C ALA A 7 -56.76 12.67 -30.18
N ILE A 8 -55.48 12.81 -30.52
CA ILE A 8 -54.62 11.68 -30.89
C ILE A 8 -53.92 11.21 -29.61
N SER A 9 -54.39 10.09 -29.06
CA SER A 9 -53.71 9.39 -27.97
C SER A 9 -52.54 8.59 -28.55
N ALA A 10 -51.31 9.09 -28.39
CA ALA A 10 -50.10 8.33 -28.68
C ALA A 10 -49.83 7.33 -27.54
N LEU A 11 -50.11 6.04 -27.77
CA LEU A 11 -49.61 4.97 -26.91
C LEU A 11 -48.09 4.86 -27.11
N LEU A 12 -47.31 5.31 -26.12
CA LEU A 12 -45.90 4.92 -26.00
C LEU A 12 -45.85 3.44 -25.63
N ALA A 13 -45.58 2.59 -26.61
CA ALA A 13 -45.12 1.23 -26.36
C ALA A 13 -43.66 1.30 -25.87
N CYS A 14 -43.45 1.25 -24.56
CA CYS A 14 -42.14 0.95 -23.99
C CYS A 14 -41.80 -0.51 -24.32
N THR A 15 -41.05 -0.73 -25.39
CA THR A 15 -40.36 -2.00 -25.60
C THR A 15 -39.20 -2.06 -24.60
N PRO A 16 -39.14 -3.05 -23.69
CA PRO A 16 -37.94 -3.25 -22.89
C PRO A 16 -36.82 -3.61 -23.85
N ALA A 17 -35.78 -2.77 -23.90
CA ALA A 17 -34.54 -3.13 -24.56
C ALA A 17 -33.98 -4.36 -23.83
N LEU A 18 -34.20 -5.56 -24.39
CA LEU A 18 -33.50 -6.75 -23.96
C LEU A 18 -32.01 -6.47 -24.18
N ALA A 19 -31.27 -6.26 -23.10
CA ALA A 19 -29.82 -6.24 -23.15
C ALA A 19 -29.38 -7.55 -23.80
N ALA A 20 -28.78 -7.46 -25.00
CA ALA A 20 -28.26 -8.63 -25.68
C ALA A 20 -27.29 -9.34 -24.74
N GLN A 21 -27.59 -10.60 -24.43
CA GLN A 21 -26.74 -11.40 -23.57
C GLN A 21 -25.36 -11.46 -24.22
N THR A 22 -24.36 -10.87 -23.56
CA THR A 22 -22.99 -10.85 -24.08
C THR A 22 -22.45 -12.28 -24.03
N THR A 23 -22.32 -12.90 -25.20
CA THR A 23 -21.72 -14.23 -25.32
C THR A 23 -20.28 -14.09 -25.78
N ILE A 24 -19.36 -14.73 -25.06
CA ILE A 24 -17.96 -14.81 -25.47
C ILE A 24 -17.88 -15.89 -26.55
N ALA A 25 -17.34 -15.57 -27.72
CA ALA A 25 -17.20 -16.53 -28.81
C ALA A 25 -16.36 -17.75 -28.38
N ASP A 26 -16.78 -18.97 -28.72
CA ASP A 26 -16.07 -20.21 -28.35
C ASP A 26 -14.60 -20.22 -28.77
N GLY A 27 -14.28 -19.56 -29.90
CA GLY A 27 -12.91 -19.36 -30.34
C GLY A 27 -12.06 -18.61 -29.31
N ALA A 28 -12.59 -17.54 -28.73
CA ALA A 28 -11.91 -16.77 -27.70
C ALA A 28 -11.73 -17.59 -26.41
N LEU A 29 -12.72 -18.40 -26.02
CA LEU A 29 -12.60 -19.31 -24.87
C LEU A 29 -11.52 -20.36 -25.09
N ARG A 30 -11.42 -20.95 -26.28
CA ARG A 30 -10.35 -21.89 -26.63
C ARG A 30 -8.98 -21.23 -26.61
N THR A 31 -8.84 -20.03 -27.17
CA THR A 31 -7.58 -19.26 -27.10
C THR A 31 -7.21 -18.95 -25.66
N ALA A 32 -8.14 -18.49 -24.82
CA ALA A 32 -7.87 -18.23 -23.41
C ALA A 32 -7.40 -19.48 -22.66
N ALA A 33 -8.00 -20.65 -22.92
CA ALA A 33 -7.56 -21.91 -22.34
C ALA A 33 -6.14 -22.29 -22.80
N GLN A 34 -5.81 -22.12 -24.08
CA GLN A 34 -4.46 -22.36 -24.60
C GLN A 34 -3.42 -21.44 -23.97
N LEU A 35 -3.71 -20.14 -23.88
CA LEU A 35 -2.85 -19.16 -23.23
C LEU A 35 -2.58 -19.49 -21.75
N ARG A 36 -3.59 -19.99 -21.04
CA ARG A 36 -3.44 -20.46 -19.66
C ARG A 36 -2.48 -21.63 -19.57
N GLU A 37 -2.64 -22.66 -20.40
CA GLU A 37 -1.75 -23.84 -20.38
C GLU A 37 -0.31 -23.45 -20.74
N GLN A 38 -0.13 -22.53 -21.70
CA GLN A 38 1.19 -21.97 -22.02
C GLN A 38 1.80 -21.25 -20.82
N ALA A 39 1.04 -20.36 -20.16
CA ALA A 39 1.51 -19.62 -19.00
C ALA A 39 1.88 -20.53 -17.82
N LEU A 40 1.17 -21.65 -17.63
CA LEU A 40 1.50 -22.64 -16.59
C LEU A 40 2.78 -23.44 -16.89
N ALA A 41 3.21 -23.51 -18.15
CA ALA A 41 4.44 -24.17 -18.58
C ALA A 41 5.62 -23.19 -18.79
N ASP A 42 5.37 -21.89 -18.69
CA ASP A 42 6.33 -20.82 -18.94
C ASP A 42 6.90 -20.25 -17.62
N THR A 43 8.20 -19.97 -17.61
CA THR A 43 8.91 -19.41 -16.45
C THR A 43 9.14 -17.90 -16.55
N THR A 44 8.70 -17.25 -17.63
CA THR A 44 8.91 -15.82 -17.92
C THR A 44 8.42 -14.93 -16.78
N GLY A 45 7.25 -15.21 -16.19
CA GLY A 45 6.77 -14.45 -15.03
C GLY A 45 7.75 -14.51 -13.86
N PHE A 46 8.26 -15.70 -13.52
CA PHE A 46 9.25 -15.85 -12.47
C PHE A 46 10.55 -15.12 -12.81
N ALA A 47 11.06 -15.27 -14.04
CA ALA A 47 12.27 -14.60 -14.50
C ALA A 47 12.15 -13.06 -14.47
N VAL A 48 10.96 -12.51 -14.72
CA VAL A 48 10.70 -11.07 -14.63
C VAL A 48 10.80 -10.58 -13.19
N VAL A 49 10.14 -11.25 -12.22
CA VAL A 49 10.23 -10.82 -10.81
C VAL A 49 11.62 -11.09 -10.22
N GLU A 50 12.28 -12.16 -10.60
CA GLU A 50 13.68 -12.44 -10.23
C GLU A 50 14.61 -11.31 -10.73
N SER A 51 14.49 -10.93 -12.00
CA SER A 51 15.23 -9.82 -12.61
C SER A 51 14.96 -8.50 -11.89
N LEU A 52 13.69 -8.15 -11.67
CA LEU A 52 13.31 -6.91 -10.97
C LEU A 52 13.90 -6.86 -9.54
N THR A 53 13.73 -7.93 -8.78
CA THR A 53 14.16 -7.96 -7.38
C THR A 53 15.68 -8.02 -7.22
N THR A 54 16.38 -8.66 -8.17
CA THR A 54 17.84 -8.83 -8.13
C THR A 54 18.59 -7.64 -8.71
N GLU A 55 18.12 -7.09 -9.83
CA GLU A 55 18.82 -6.03 -10.56
C GLU A 55 18.43 -4.62 -10.05
N VAL A 56 17.22 -4.46 -9.53
CA VAL A 56 16.70 -3.18 -9.02
C VAL A 56 16.65 -3.17 -7.49
N GLY A 57 15.97 -4.15 -6.89
CA GLY A 57 15.78 -4.25 -5.44
C GLY A 57 14.66 -3.33 -4.90
N PRO A 58 14.79 -2.78 -3.68
CA PRO A 58 13.81 -1.83 -3.13
C PRO A 58 13.75 -0.57 -3.99
N ARG A 59 12.54 -0.14 -4.33
CA ARG A 59 12.30 0.91 -5.33
C ARG A 59 11.20 1.88 -4.87
N ILE A 60 11.42 2.47 -3.70
CA ILE A 60 10.53 3.50 -3.17
C ILE A 60 10.47 4.70 -4.12
N ALA A 61 9.25 5.18 -4.34
CA ALA A 61 8.99 6.33 -5.22
C ALA A 61 9.82 7.55 -4.79
N GLY A 62 10.56 8.14 -5.72
CA GLY A 62 11.50 9.25 -5.48
C GLY A 62 12.84 8.84 -4.84
N GLY A 63 13.07 7.55 -4.60
CA GLY A 63 14.35 7.00 -4.16
C GLY A 63 15.36 6.85 -5.30
N GLU A 64 16.59 6.43 -4.98
CA GLU A 64 17.65 6.22 -5.99
C GLU A 64 17.28 5.14 -7.02
N ALA A 65 16.64 4.06 -6.56
CA ALA A 65 16.28 2.94 -7.41
C ALA A 65 15.01 3.17 -8.26
N ASP A 66 14.24 4.24 -8.02
CA ASP A 66 13.04 4.58 -8.80
C ASP A 66 13.36 4.80 -10.29
N PRO A 67 14.26 5.72 -10.69
CA PRO A 67 14.62 5.88 -12.10
C PRO A 67 15.26 4.61 -12.70
N ARG A 68 15.96 3.80 -11.90
CA ARG A 68 16.48 2.50 -12.34
C ARG A 68 15.35 1.51 -12.63
N ALA A 69 14.31 1.47 -11.80
CA ALA A 69 13.13 0.65 -12.01
C ALA A 69 12.41 1.05 -13.31
N VAL A 70 12.22 2.36 -13.53
CA VAL A 70 11.63 2.90 -14.76
C VAL A 70 12.42 2.48 -16.00
N ALA A 71 13.75 2.63 -15.96
CA ALA A 71 14.63 2.22 -17.06
C ALA A 71 14.57 0.70 -17.30
N TRP A 72 14.60 -0.10 -16.22
CA TRP A 72 14.46 -1.55 -16.28
C TRP A 72 13.14 -1.96 -16.93
N ALA A 73 12.01 -1.35 -16.52
CA ALA A 73 10.69 -1.71 -17.04
C ALA A 73 10.56 -1.40 -18.52
N LYS A 74 11.09 -0.24 -18.96
CA LYS A 74 11.12 0.13 -20.38
C LYS A 74 11.91 -0.88 -21.20
N ALA A 75 13.11 -1.25 -20.74
CA ALA A 75 13.95 -2.24 -21.40
C ALA A 75 13.28 -3.63 -21.41
N LYS A 76 12.60 -4.00 -20.32
CA LYS A 76 11.91 -5.29 -20.21
C LYS A 76 10.75 -5.39 -21.21
N PHE A 77 9.88 -4.37 -21.30
CA PHE A 77 8.84 -4.32 -22.32
C PHE A 77 9.39 -4.42 -23.74
N GLN A 78 10.50 -3.73 -24.04
CA GLN A 78 11.16 -3.83 -25.35
C GLN A 78 11.67 -5.25 -25.62
N SER A 79 12.31 -5.88 -24.64
CA SER A 79 12.82 -7.26 -24.77
C SER A 79 11.73 -8.31 -24.95
N LEU A 80 10.52 -8.04 -24.44
CA LEU A 80 9.35 -8.90 -24.57
C LEU A 80 8.56 -8.66 -25.87
N GLY A 81 9.05 -7.77 -26.74
CA GLY A 81 8.49 -7.57 -28.08
C GLY A 81 7.18 -6.79 -28.11
N PHE A 82 7.01 -5.82 -27.20
CA PHE A 82 5.91 -4.85 -27.29
C PHE A 82 6.14 -3.87 -28.45
N ASP A 83 5.07 -3.52 -29.17
CA ASP A 83 5.14 -2.69 -30.38
C ASP A 83 5.48 -1.23 -30.07
N LYS A 84 5.00 -0.73 -28.93
CA LYS A 84 5.27 0.62 -28.42
C LYS A 84 5.59 0.56 -26.94
N VAL A 85 6.58 1.35 -26.53
CA VAL A 85 6.94 1.53 -25.12
C VAL A 85 7.22 3.00 -24.85
N TRP A 86 6.49 3.60 -23.92
CA TRP A 86 6.68 5.00 -23.53
C TRP A 86 6.52 5.19 -22.01
N THR A 87 6.77 6.41 -21.56
CA THR A 87 6.71 6.80 -20.16
C THR A 87 5.86 8.05 -19.99
N GLU A 88 5.07 8.12 -18.92
CA GLU A 88 4.26 9.29 -18.57
C GLU A 88 4.66 9.80 -17.19
N PRO A 89 5.02 11.09 -17.03
CA PRO A 89 5.58 11.61 -15.80
C PRO A 89 4.53 11.71 -14.68
N VAL A 90 4.94 11.40 -13.45
CA VAL A 90 4.15 11.55 -12.23
C VAL A 90 4.98 12.27 -11.18
N SER A 91 4.52 13.43 -10.72
CA SER A 91 5.23 14.24 -9.71
C SER A 91 4.54 14.16 -8.35
N PHE A 92 5.31 14.01 -7.28
CA PHE A 92 4.80 13.84 -5.91
C PHE A 92 5.79 14.37 -4.87
N PRO A 93 5.32 14.66 -3.63
CA PRO A 93 6.20 14.92 -2.50
C PRO A 93 7.10 13.72 -2.23
N LYS A 94 8.38 13.97 -2.03
CA LYS A 94 9.37 12.93 -1.77
C LYS A 94 9.49 12.72 -0.26
N TRP A 95 9.46 11.46 0.17
CA TRP A 95 9.71 11.09 1.57
C TRP A 95 10.88 10.13 1.64
N GLN A 96 11.73 10.30 2.64
CA GLN A 96 12.88 9.44 2.84
C GLN A 96 12.99 8.95 4.27
N ARG A 97 13.39 7.69 4.39
CA ARG A 97 13.87 7.05 5.61
C ARG A 97 15.38 7.00 5.61
N ARG A 98 16.00 7.32 6.74
CA ARG A 98 17.47 7.31 6.88
C ARG A 98 17.89 6.42 8.05
N SER A 99 17.41 6.69 9.26
CA SER A 99 17.71 5.85 10.42
C SER A 99 16.58 5.81 11.43
N GLU A 100 16.50 4.73 12.20
CA GLU A 100 15.38 4.44 13.08
C GLU A 100 15.88 3.65 14.28
N GLN A 101 15.53 4.09 15.50
CA GLN A 101 15.88 3.40 16.73
C GLN A 101 14.75 3.52 17.75
N ALA A 102 14.47 2.44 18.47
CA ALA A 102 13.66 2.49 19.66
C ALA A 102 14.15 1.53 20.74
N ALA A 103 13.92 1.90 21.99
CA ALA A 103 14.21 1.05 23.14
C ALA A 103 13.25 1.36 24.27
N VAL A 104 12.92 0.33 25.05
CA VAL A 104 12.42 0.53 26.41
C VAL A 104 13.57 1.09 27.23
N ILE A 105 13.29 2.06 28.09
CA ILE A 105 14.27 2.71 28.97
C ILE A 105 13.89 2.52 30.45
N GLY A 106 14.88 2.56 31.34
CA GLY A 106 14.70 2.32 32.77
C GLY A 106 15.01 0.88 33.20
N ALA A 107 14.29 0.36 34.18
CA ALA A 107 14.61 -0.92 34.83
C ALA A 107 14.55 -2.15 33.90
N HIS A 108 13.72 -2.09 32.85
CA HIS A 108 13.55 -3.16 31.86
C HIS A 108 14.09 -2.74 30.49
N ALA A 109 15.22 -2.01 30.48
CA ALA A 109 15.81 -1.48 29.26
C ALA A 109 16.18 -2.60 28.26
N GLN A 110 15.67 -2.48 27.04
CA GLN A 110 15.91 -3.44 25.96
C GLN A 110 15.57 -2.82 24.60
N PRO A 111 16.27 -3.20 23.52
CA PRO A 111 16.01 -2.67 22.18
C PRO A 111 14.69 -3.19 21.59
N LEU A 112 14.00 -2.33 20.85
CA LEU A 112 12.79 -2.66 20.10
C LEU A 112 13.08 -2.62 18.60
N HIS A 113 12.65 -3.64 17.84
CA HIS A 113 12.69 -3.55 16.37
C HIS A 113 11.47 -2.78 15.89
N ILE A 114 11.75 -1.63 15.28
CA ILE A 114 10.74 -0.72 14.73
C ILE A 114 11.06 -0.36 13.30
N THR A 115 10.05 0.15 12.60
CA THR A 115 10.26 0.96 11.41
C THR A 115 9.30 2.15 11.38
N ALA A 116 9.74 3.30 10.88
CA ALA A 116 8.90 4.48 10.73
C ALA A 116 7.74 4.18 9.78
N LEU A 117 6.58 4.79 10.06
CA LEU A 117 5.49 4.80 9.10
C LEU A 117 5.85 5.76 7.97
N GLY A 118 5.55 5.38 6.71
CA GLY A 118 5.79 6.24 5.56
C GLY A 118 4.97 7.51 5.70
N GLY A 119 5.63 8.67 5.66
CA GLY A 119 5.01 9.97 5.93
C GLY A 119 5.18 10.49 7.36
N SER A 120 5.74 9.68 8.29
CA SER A 120 6.15 10.15 9.61
C SER A 120 7.16 11.29 9.51
N PRO A 121 7.07 12.33 10.36
CA PRO A 121 8.20 13.24 10.57
C PRO A 121 9.33 12.51 11.32
N GLY A 122 10.54 13.05 11.20
CA GLY A 122 11.64 12.71 12.09
C GLY A 122 11.48 13.36 13.47
N GLY A 123 12.32 12.95 14.41
CA GLY A 123 12.34 13.47 15.77
C GLY A 123 12.74 12.42 16.79
N THR A 124 13.08 12.87 17.99
CA THR A 124 13.35 12.01 19.15
C THR A 124 12.39 12.36 20.26
N VAL A 125 11.67 11.35 20.77
CA VAL A 125 10.73 11.50 21.88
C VAL A 125 10.94 10.40 22.91
N GLU A 126 10.76 10.76 24.18
CA GLU A 126 10.84 9.84 25.31
C GLU A 126 9.61 10.03 26.20
N GLY A 127 8.84 8.97 26.41
CA GLY A 127 7.58 9.07 27.14
C GLY A 127 7.12 7.75 27.73
N GLU A 128 6.19 7.84 28.68
CA GLU A 128 5.44 6.68 29.13
C GLU A 128 4.56 6.16 27.99
N VAL A 129 4.46 4.84 27.86
CA VAL A 129 3.64 4.17 26.86
C VAL A 129 2.24 3.90 27.42
N VAL A 130 1.21 4.29 26.68
CA VAL A 130 -0.19 3.92 26.97
C VAL A 130 -0.68 2.97 25.89
N ARG A 131 -1.03 1.75 26.30
CA ARG A 131 -1.50 0.68 25.41
C ARG A 131 -3.00 0.78 25.15
N PHE A 132 -3.38 0.58 23.90
CA PHE A 132 -4.76 0.47 23.43
C PHE A 132 -4.90 -0.83 22.61
N ASP A 133 -5.96 -1.60 22.84
CA ASP A 133 -6.14 -2.87 22.12
C ASP A 133 -6.48 -2.69 20.63
N ASN A 134 -7.08 -1.55 20.27
CA ASN A 134 -7.47 -1.24 18.90
C ASN A 134 -7.66 0.27 18.69
N LEU A 135 -7.91 0.67 17.44
CA LEU A 135 -8.12 2.08 17.07
C LEU A 135 -9.34 2.69 17.77
N ALA A 136 -10.43 1.95 17.94
CA ALA A 136 -11.63 2.45 18.60
C ALA A 136 -11.38 2.79 20.07
N ALA A 137 -10.56 1.99 20.77
CA ALA A 137 -10.14 2.27 22.14
C ALA A 137 -9.31 3.58 22.23
N LEU A 138 -8.41 3.81 21.27
CA LEU A 138 -7.66 5.08 21.17
C LEU A 138 -8.61 6.27 20.90
N GLN A 139 -9.58 6.11 20.00
CA GLN A 139 -10.57 7.14 19.68
C GLN A 139 -11.44 7.49 20.88
N ALA A 140 -11.83 6.50 21.67
CA ALA A 140 -12.63 6.66 22.88
C ALA A 140 -11.87 7.30 24.06
N ALA A 141 -10.54 7.37 24.00
CA ALA A 141 -9.73 7.98 25.05
C ALA A 141 -10.08 9.47 25.24
N PRO A 142 -10.10 10.00 26.47
CA PRO A 142 -10.36 11.42 26.71
C PRO A 142 -9.32 12.32 26.03
N ALA A 143 -9.73 13.50 25.58
CA ALA A 143 -8.79 14.51 25.10
C ALA A 143 -7.76 14.87 26.19
N GLY A 144 -6.50 15.04 25.80
CA GLY A 144 -5.39 15.33 26.73
C GLY A 144 -4.90 14.13 27.57
N SER A 145 -5.55 12.97 27.52
CA SER A 145 -5.14 11.78 28.31
C SER A 145 -3.74 11.25 27.97
N LEU A 146 -3.20 11.60 26.80
CA LEU A 146 -1.88 11.20 26.33
C LEU A 146 -0.85 12.33 26.36
N ALA A 147 -1.12 13.44 27.07
CA ALA A 147 -0.17 14.56 27.20
C ALA A 147 1.21 14.07 27.67
N GLY A 148 2.24 14.25 26.83
CA GLY A 148 3.61 13.82 27.13
C GLY A 148 3.86 12.30 27.04
N LYS A 149 2.90 11.53 26.51
CA LYS A 149 2.95 10.07 26.43
C LYS A 149 3.06 9.58 24.98
N ILE A 150 3.49 8.33 24.81
CA ILE A 150 3.53 7.63 23.53
C ILE A 150 2.32 6.69 23.47
N ALA A 151 1.50 6.83 22.43
CA ALA A 151 0.39 5.91 22.19
C ALA A 151 0.91 4.60 21.60
N PHE A 152 0.48 3.46 22.13
CA PHE A 152 0.74 2.14 21.57
C PHE A 152 -0.56 1.43 21.20
N VAL A 153 -0.84 1.24 19.91
CA VAL A 153 -2.00 0.45 19.47
C VAL A 153 -1.58 -0.97 19.14
N ASP A 154 -2.12 -1.92 19.91
CA ASP A 154 -1.74 -3.33 19.91
C ASP A 154 -2.77 -4.22 19.19
N TYR A 155 -3.22 -3.79 18.01
CA TYR A 155 -4.25 -4.50 17.26
C TYR A 155 -3.69 -5.79 16.63
N GLN A 156 -4.18 -6.93 17.11
CA GLN A 156 -3.78 -8.26 16.63
C GLN A 156 -4.61 -8.67 15.40
N MET A 157 -3.97 -8.65 14.23
CA MET A 157 -4.59 -9.11 12.99
C MET A 157 -4.74 -10.63 12.94
N THR A 158 -5.77 -11.07 12.24
CA THR A 158 -6.09 -12.46 11.94
C THR A 158 -5.85 -12.78 10.47
N LYS A 159 -5.38 -14.00 10.19
CA LYS A 159 -5.13 -14.45 8.81
C LYS A 159 -6.45 -14.78 8.12
N ALA A 160 -6.64 -14.23 6.93
CA ALA A 160 -7.77 -14.53 6.06
C ALA A 160 -7.32 -14.59 4.60
N ARG A 161 -7.87 -15.52 3.81
CA ARG A 161 -7.50 -15.71 2.40
C ARG A 161 -7.78 -14.47 1.55
N ASP A 162 -8.83 -13.74 1.87
CA ASP A 162 -9.23 -12.48 1.23
C ASP A 162 -8.51 -11.25 1.81
N GLY A 163 -7.66 -11.43 2.84
CA GLY A 163 -6.96 -10.34 3.51
C GLY A 163 -7.87 -9.36 4.27
N LYS A 164 -9.15 -9.70 4.53
CA LYS A 164 -10.15 -8.75 5.05
C LYS A 164 -9.73 -7.98 6.31
N ASP A 165 -8.91 -8.61 7.16
CA ASP A 165 -8.49 -8.01 8.42
C ASP A 165 -7.33 -7.02 8.29
N TYR A 166 -6.64 -7.03 7.15
CA TYR A 166 -5.63 -6.01 6.83
C TYR A 166 -6.24 -4.61 6.78
N GLY A 167 -7.53 -4.48 6.42
CA GLY A 167 -8.25 -3.21 6.49
C GLY A 167 -8.22 -2.59 7.89
N ASN A 168 -8.33 -3.41 8.94
CA ASN A 168 -8.30 -2.94 10.33
C ASN A 168 -6.89 -2.52 10.76
N GLY A 169 -5.87 -3.34 10.46
CA GLY A 169 -4.46 -2.98 10.72
C GLY A 169 -4.01 -1.75 9.93
N GLY A 170 -4.44 -1.64 8.67
CA GLY A 170 -4.22 -0.47 7.82
C GLY A 170 -4.91 0.78 8.34
N ALA A 171 -6.09 0.66 8.95
CA ALA A 171 -6.77 1.78 9.61
C ALA A 171 -5.99 2.29 10.83
N VAL A 172 -5.43 1.39 11.65
CA VAL A 172 -4.53 1.78 12.76
C VAL A 172 -3.33 2.56 12.22
N ARG A 173 -2.69 2.08 11.15
CA ARG A 173 -1.53 2.73 10.55
C ARG A 173 -1.85 4.11 9.98
N SER A 174 -2.95 4.22 9.25
CA SER A 174 -3.31 5.44 8.53
C SER A 174 -3.92 6.53 9.42
N LYS A 175 -4.67 6.14 10.46
CA LYS A 175 -5.44 7.08 11.30
C LYS A 175 -4.94 7.19 12.74
N GLY A 176 -4.27 6.15 13.23
CA GLY A 176 -3.79 6.07 14.62
C GLY A 176 -2.91 7.26 15.04
N PRO A 177 -1.93 7.70 14.24
CA PRO A 177 -1.11 8.85 14.58
C PRO A 177 -1.91 10.14 14.82
N SER A 178 -2.83 10.50 13.91
CA SER A 178 -3.70 11.68 14.07
C SER A 178 -4.60 11.57 15.30
N GLU A 179 -5.18 10.40 15.55
CA GLU A 179 -5.99 10.17 16.75
C GLU A 179 -5.16 10.32 18.04
N ALA A 180 -3.95 9.77 18.08
CA ALA A 180 -3.05 9.92 19.22
C ALA A 180 -2.68 11.38 19.48
N ILE A 181 -2.39 12.16 18.43
CA ILE A 181 -2.11 13.60 18.55
C ILE A 181 -3.30 14.35 19.15
N ARG A 182 -4.54 14.04 18.74
CA ARG A 182 -5.75 14.64 19.34
C ARG A 182 -5.88 14.35 20.83
N LYS A 183 -5.29 13.26 21.32
CA LYS A 183 -5.24 12.95 22.76
C LYS A 183 -4.02 13.54 23.48
N GLY A 184 -3.13 14.23 22.77
CA GLY A 184 -1.94 14.89 23.31
C GLY A 184 -0.65 14.06 23.25
N ALA A 185 -0.65 12.94 22.53
CA ALA A 185 0.51 12.08 22.42
C ALA A 185 1.68 12.80 21.74
N ILE A 186 2.90 12.56 22.25
CA ILE A 186 4.15 13.07 21.66
C ILE A 186 4.78 12.08 20.67
N GLY A 187 4.22 10.88 20.55
CA GLY A 187 4.68 9.85 19.63
C GLY A 187 3.65 8.73 19.50
N PHE A 188 3.78 7.96 18.44
CA PHE A 188 2.88 6.85 18.15
C PHE A 188 3.68 5.60 17.77
N VAL A 189 3.32 4.46 18.36
CA VAL A 189 3.77 3.16 17.92
C VAL A 189 2.57 2.23 17.72
N MET A 190 2.65 1.33 16.75
CA MET A 190 1.64 0.29 16.56
C MET A 190 2.28 -1.09 16.47
N ARG A 191 1.53 -2.13 16.82
CA ARG A 191 1.85 -3.47 16.32
C ARG A 191 1.80 -3.43 14.79
N SER A 192 2.80 -4.03 14.14
CA SER A 192 2.82 -4.15 12.68
C SER A 192 1.50 -4.70 12.14
N ALA A 193 1.03 -4.12 11.04
CA ALA A 193 -0.08 -4.66 10.27
C ALA A 193 0.40 -5.92 9.54
N GLY A 194 0.39 -7.06 10.23
CA GLY A 194 0.94 -8.33 9.79
C GLY A 194 0.32 -9.50 10.55
N THR A 195 0.43 -10.70 9.97
CA THR A 195 -0.07 -11.95 10.56
C THR A 195 1.05 -12.96 10.82
N ASP A 196 2.30 -12.52 10.63
CA ASP A 196 3.50 -13.28 10.90
C ASP A 196 3.87 -13.23 12.38
N SER A 197 4.92 -13.99 12.73
CA SER A 197 5.54 -14.00 14.05
C SER A 197 7.03 -13.67 13.98
N HIS A 198 7.47 -13.04 12.89
CA HIS A 198 8.87 -12.70 12.66
C HIS A 198 9.20 -11.36 13.32
N ARG A 199 10.48 -11.19 13.66
CA ARG A 199 10.97 -9.93 14.24
C ARG A 199 11.25 -8.89 13.15
N VAL A 200 10.28 -8.68 12.27
CA VAL A 200 10.33 -7.75 11.13
C VAL A 200 9.19 -6.75 11.27
N PRO A 201 9.48 -5.45 11.46
CA PRO A 201 8.45 -4.43 11.53
C PRO A 201 7.93 -4.05 10.12
N HIS A 202 6.63 -3.78 10.01
CA HIS A 202 5.98 -3.47 8.74
C HIS A 202 5.73 -1.97 8.60
N THR A 203 6.33 -1.34 7.59
CA THR A 203 6.04 0.05 7.24
C THR A 203 4.72 0.15 6.44
N GLY A 204 4.45 1.33 5.91
CA GLY A 204 3.25 1.63 5.15
C GLY A 204 2.86 3.09 5.33
N ILE A 205 2.06 3.61 4.41
CA ILE A 205 1.71 5.03 4.43
C ILE A 205 0.87 5.37 5.68
N THR A 206 1.19 6.51 6.28
CA THR A 206 0.37 7.27 7.19
C THR A 206 0.20 8.69 6.66
N ARG A 207 -0.96 9.28 6.90
CA ARG A 207 -1.26 10.67 6.53
C ARG A 207 -1.81 11.37 7.75
N PHE A 208 -1.26 12.53 8.06
CA PHE A 208 -1.73 13.35 9.15
C PHE A 208 -2.91 14.19 8.70
N ASP A 209 -3.92 14.31 9.56
CA ASP A 209 -5.09 15.11 9.27
C ASP A 209 -4.74 16.60 9.27
N GLU A 210 -5.51 17.43 8.59
CA GLU A 210 -5.31 18.88 8.64
C GLU A 210 -5.49 19.41 10.08
N GLY A 211 -4.65 20.36 10.47
CA GLY A 211 -4.71 21.02 11.77
C GLY A 211 -4.09 20.25 12.94
N VAL A 212 -3.49 19.07 12.73
CA VAL A 212 -2.65 18.42 13.75
C VAL A 212 -1.16 18.65 13.47
N THR A 213 -0.36 18.79 14.54
CA THR A 213 1.10 18.81 14.42
C THR A 213 1.62 17.37 14.38
N PRO A 214 2.26 16.92 13.29
CA PRO A 214 2.77 15.55 13.19
C PRO A 214 3.78 15.21 14.28
N VAL A 215 3.75 13.97 14.76
CA VAL A 215 4.69 13.41 15.74
C VAL A 215 5.37 12.15 15.21
N PRO A 216 6.56 11.75 15.70
CA PRO A 216 7.22 10.53 15.29
C PRO A 216 6.30 9.31 15.44
N ALA A 217 6.13 8.56 14.34
CA ALA A 217 5.21 7.43 14.24
C ALA A 217 5.91 6.21 13.63
N ALA A 218 5.82 5.05 14.31
CA ALA A 218 6.48 3.81 13.88
C ALA A 218 5.62 2.56 14.10
N ALA A 219 5.95 1.47 13.42
CA ALA A 219 5.44 0.14 13.68
C ALA A 219 6.51 -0.70 14.40
N LEU A 220 6.10 -1.46 15.40
CA LEU A 220 6.89 -2.49 16.09
C LEU A 220 6.75 -3.82 15.38
N SER A 221 7.81 -4.63 15.36
CA SER A 221 7.68 -6.05 15.00
C SER A 221 6.65 -6.74 15.92
N VAL A 222 6.02 -7.82 15.43
CA VAL A 222 5.01 -8.55 16.22
C VAL A 222 5.58 -9.06 17.57
N PRO A 223 6.79 -9.65 17.63
CA PRO A 223 7.42 -10.03 18.90
C PRO A 223 7.70 -8.84 19.85
N ASP A 224 8.12 -7.68 19.32
CA ASP A 224 8.39 -6.50 20.13
C ASP A 224 7.11 -5.85 20.66
N ALA A 225 6.02 -5.86 19.88
CA ALA A 225 4.70 -5.46 20.35
C ALA A 225 4.21 -6.35 21.50
N ASN A 226 4.39 -7.68 21.39
CA ASN A 226 4.09 -8.62 22.47
C ASN A 226 4.90 -8.32 23.74
N GLN A 227 6.19 -8.01 23.58
CA GLN A 227 7.06 -7.69 24.71
C GLN A 227 6.67 -6.37 25.37
N LEU A 228 6.39 -5.32 24.57
CA LEU A 228 5.93 -4.04 25.09
C LEU A 228 4.59 -4.17 25.81
N ALA A 229 3.66 -4.98 25.29
CA ALA A 229 2.38 -5.26 25.94
C ALA A 229 2.58 -5.90 27.32
N ARG A 230 3.46 -6.91 27.44
CA ARG A 230 3.80 -7.54 28.74
C ARG A 230 4.39 -6.53 29.72
N LEU A 231 5.31 -5.68 29.26
CA LEU A 231 5.90 -4.64 30.12
C LEU A 231 4.85 -3.64 30.61
N THR A 232 3.97 -3.16 29.73
CA THR A 232 2.88 -2.25 30.13
C THR A 232 1.88 -2.89 31.09
N ALA A 233 1.73 -4.21 31.07
CA ALA A 233 0.91 -4.96 32.02
C ALA A 233 1.61 -5.16 33.37
N LEU A 234 2.95 -5.17 33.41
CA LEU A 234 3.73 -5.22 34.65
C LEU A 234 3.74 -3.86 35.38
N GLY A 235 3.71 -2.75 34.64
CA GLY A 235 3.65 -1.41 35.22
C GLY A 235 4.00 -0.31 34.23
N SER A 236 4.25 0.90 34.77
CA SER A 236 4.66 2.05 33.95
C SER A 236 5.93 1.73 33.17
N THR A 237 5.83 1.88 31.85
CA THR A 237 6.88 1.55 30.88
C THR A 237 7.19 2.78 30.05
N ARG A 238 8.47 3.15 29.94
CA ARG A 238 8.92 4.28 29.13
C ARG A 238 9.69 3.79 27.90
N VAL A 239 9.49 4.48 26.78
CA VAL A 239 10.17 4.20 25.51
C VAL A 239 10.83 5.47 25.00
N ARG A 240 12.04 5.30 24.45
CA ARG A 240 12.69 6.27 23.57
C ARG A 240 12.45 5.85 22.13
N LEU A 241 11.94 6.77 21.31
CA LEU A 241 11.75 6.61 19.87
C LEU A 241 12.53 7.71 19.16
N ALA A 242 13.47 7.34 18.29
CA ALA A 242 14.27 8.25 17.49
C ALA A 242 14.15 7.87 16.01
N LEU A 243 13.58 8.78 15.21
CA LEU A 243 13.40 8.62 13.78
C LEU A 243 14.13 9.72 13.03
N ASP A 244 14.93 9.34 12.03
CA ASP A 244 15.46 10.23 11.02
C ASP A 244 14.80 9.87 9.68
N CYS A 245 13.68 10.55 9.42
CA CYS A 245 12.89 10.44 8.20
C CYS A 245 12.13 11.74 7.94
N GLY A 246 11.48 11.87 6.79
CA GLY A 246 10.60 13.01 6.52
C GLY A 246 10.46 13.35 5.05
N TRP A 247 9.58 14.31 4.79
CA TRP A 247 9.34 14.84 3.45
C TRP A 247 10.46 15.80 3.05
N ASP A 248 11.12 15.55 1.92
CA ASP A 248 12.26 16.30 1.42
C ASP A 248 12.08 16.72 -0.04
N GLY A 249 11.22 17.72 -0.25
CA GLY A 249 10.96 18.30 -1.57
C GLY A 249 10.03 17.45 -2.43
N THR A 250 10.28 17.44 -3.74
CA THR A 250 9.46 16.74 -4.73
C THR A 250 10.32 15.83 -5.58
N ALA A 251 9.70 14.77 -6.10
CA ALA A 251 10.30 13.87 -7.07
C ALA A 251 9.35 13.68 -8.25
N THR A 252 9.91 13.29 -9.39
CA THR A 252 9.16 12.86 -10.57
C THR A 252 9.57 11.43 -10.91
N SER A 253 8.59 10.53 -10.91
CA SER A 253 8.71 9.18 -11.47
C SER A 253 7.89 9.08 -12.76
N TYR A 254 7.70 7.87 -13.27
CA TYR A 254 7.01 7.63 -14.52
C TYR A 254 6.15 6.37 -14.45
N ASN A 255 4.93 6.46 -14.98
CA ASN A 255 4.23 5.28 -15.45
C ASN A 255 4.99 4.75 -16.67
N VAL A 256 5.23 3.45 -16.73
CA VAL A 256 5.87 2.79 -17.88
C VAL A 256 4.83 1.94 -18.59
N ILE A 257 4.62 2.20 -19.87
CA ILE A 257 3.51 1.61 -20.63
C ILE A 257 4.07 0.86 -21.82
N GLY A 258 3.72 -0.42 -21.92
CA GLY A 258 3.90 -1.25 -23.10
C GLY A 258 2.56 -1.51 -23.78
N GLU A 259 2.49 -1.31 -25.10
CA GLU A 259 1.28 -1.58 -25.90
C GLU A 259 1.52 -2.71 -26.91
N ILE A 260 0.52 -3.58 -27.04
CA ILE A 260 0.36 -4.50 -28.17
C ILE A 260 -0.76 -3.92 -29.03
N THR A 261 -0.44 -3.48 -30.26
CA THR A 261 -1.43 -2.79 -31.10
C THR A 261 -2.47 -3.78 -31.63
N GLY A 262 -3.75 -3.54 -31.32
CA GLY A 262 -4.86 -4.34 -31.80
C GLY A 262 -5.03 -4.27 -33.32
N ARG A 263 -5.63 -5.31 -33.93
CA ARG A 263 -5.79 -5.38 -35.40
C ARG A 263 -7.03 -4.65 -35.91
N SER A 264 -8.23 -5.14 -35.58
CA SER A 264 -9.49 -4.61 -36.13
C SER A 264 -10.00 -3.37 -35.39
N LYS A 265 -9.63 -3.21 -34.11
CA LYS A 265 -10.05 -2.13 -33.23
C LYS A 265 -8.85 -1.49 -32.51
N PRO A 266 -7.86 -0.94 -33.23
CA PRO A 266 -6.60 -0.44 -32.63
C PRO A 266 -6.78 0.76 -31.68
N LYS A 267 -7.97 1.35 -31.62
CA LYS A 267 -8.30 2.48 -30.74
C LYS A 267 -9.06 2.07 -29.47
N GLU A 268 -9.50 0.82 -29.36
CA GLU A 268 -10.12 0.28 -28.14
C GLU A 268 -9.03 -0.31 -27.25
N VAL A 269 -9.04 0.05 -25.96
CA VAL A 269 -7.94 -0.24 -25.03
C VAL A 269 -8.44 -1.18 -23.92
N VAL A 270 -7.64 -2.20 -23.64
CA VAL A 270 -7.74 -3.01 -22.42
C VAL A 270 -6.48 -2.74 -21.61
N VAL A 271 -6.64 -2.26 -20.38
CA VAL A 271 -5.52 -1.96 -19.48
C VAL A 271 -5.40 -3.07 -18.45
N ILE A 272 -4.19 -3.63 -18.33
CA ILE A 272 -3.76 -4.52 -17.27
C ILE A 272 -2.46 -3.95 -16.68
N GLY A 273 -2.24 -4.07 -15.38
CA GLY A 273 -1.03 -3.55 -14.78
C GLY A 273 -0.85 -3.94 -13.31
N GLY A 274 0.37 -3.70 -12.84
CA GLY A 274 0.77 -3.69 -11.43
C GLY A 274 1.56 -2.41 -11.14
N HIS A 275 1.86 -2.13 -9.87
CA HIS A 275 2.64 -0.94 -9.54
C HIS A 275 4.13 -1.28 -9.44
N LEU A 276 4.96 -0.40 -10.02
CA LEU A 276 6.39 -0.65 -10.15
C LEU A 276 7.15 -0.27 -8.88
N ASP A 277 6.68 0.68 -8.09
CA ASP A 277 7.33 1.07 -6.84
C ASP A 277 7.17 0.00 -5.75
N SER A 278 7.96 0.12 -4.69
CA SER A 278 7.83 -0.72 -3.50
C SER A 278 8.23 0.03 -2.25
N TRP A 279 7.95 -0.51 -1.07
CA TRP A 279 8.65 -0.07 0.14
C TRP A 279 10.15 -0.39 0.09
N ASP A 280 10.89 0.31 0.94
CA ASP A 280 12.34 0.46 0.89
C ASP A 280 13.14 -0.59 1.68
N LEU A 281 12.48 -1.41 2.49
CA LEU A 281 13.15 -2.33 3.43
C LEU A 281 13.29 -3.77 2.91
N GLY A 282 12.56 -4.13 1.86
CA GLY A 282 12.64 -5.43 1.20
C GLY A 282 13.13 -5.29 -0.24
N THR A 283 12.71 -6.20 -1.12
CA THR A 283 12.94 -6.08 -2.57
C THR A 283 11.64 -5.91 -3.35
N GLY A 284 10.50 -5.70 -2.66
CA GLY A 284 9.19 -5.51 -3.31
C GLY A 284 8.77 -6.69 -4.18
N ALA A 285 9.14 -7.92 -3.80
CA ALA A 285 8.91 -9.10 -4.63
C ALA A 285 7.42 -9.42 -4.78
N ILE A 286 6.67 -9.43 -3.68
CA ILE A 286 5.23 -9.74 -3.68
C ILE A 286 4.32 -8.50 -3.72
N ASP A 287 4.89 -7.32 -3.44
CA ASP A 287 4.20 -6.03 -3.37
C ASP A 287 5.08 -4.96 -4.05
N ASP A 288 4.94 -4.75 -5.37
CA ASP A 288 4.11 -5.52 -6.31
C ASP A 288 4.92 -6.05 -7.51
N GLY A 289 6.14 -6.52 -7.26
CA GLY A 289 6.96 -7.17 -8.28
C GLY A 289 6.26 -8.37 -8.93
N ALA A 290 5.44 -9.10 -8.17
CA ALA A 290 4.62 -10.19 -8.66
C ALA A 290 3.51 -9.71 -9.59
N GLY A 291 2.77 -8.65 -9.27
CA GLY A 291 1.76 -8.08 -10.17
C GLY A 291 2.36 -7.54 -11.46
N VAL A 292 3.52 -6.89 -11.37
CA VAL A 292 4.32 -6.51 -12.56
C VAL A 292 4.66 -7.75 -13.39
N ALA A 293 5.18 -8.80 -12.77
CA ALA A 293 5.56 -10.04 -13.45
C ALA A 293 4.38 -10.87 -13.99
N ILE A 294 3.18 -10.71 -13.43
CA ILE A 294 1.96 -11.37 -13.93
C ILE A 294 1.41 -10.63 -15.15
N THR A 295 1.50 -9.31 -15.16
CA THR A 295 0.85 -8.46 -16.18
C THR A 295 1.74 -8.09 -17.35
N MET A 296 3.06 -8.12 -17.16
CA MET A 296 4.04 -7.71 -18.16
C MET A 296 4.30 -8.75 -19.28
N PRO A 297 4.37 -10.07 -19.01
CA PRO A 297 4.64 -11.05 -20.06
C PRO A 297 3.58 -11.03 -21.16
N ARG A 298 4.04 -11.03 -22.40
CA ARG A 298 3.20 -11.19 -23.58
C ARG A 298 3.20 -12.66 -23.98
N ALA A 299 2.02 -13.24 -24.17
CA ALA A 299 1.92 -14.53 -24.81
C ALA A 299 2.19 -14.41 -26.31
N THR A 300 3.05 -15.28 -26.83
CA THR A 300 3.43 -15.37 -28.24
C THR A 300 2.62 -16.40 -29.01
#